data_AF-A0A6A9QBS6-F1
#
_entry.id   AF-A0A6A9QBS6-F1
#
_cell.length_a   1.000
_cell.length_b   1.000
_cell.length_c   1.000
_cell.angle_alpha   90.00
_cell.angle_beta   90.00
_cell.angle_gamma   90.00
#
_symmetry.space_group_name_H-M   'P 1'
#
loop_
_entity.id
_entity.type
_entity.pdbx_description
1 polymer ?
#
loop_
_entity_poly.entity_id
_entity_poly.type
_entity_poly.pdbx_seq_one_letter_code
_entity_poly.pdbx_strand_id
1 'polypeptide(L)'
;MKYIKSKKHKRYRFPKDCEEGLPYTEVIEDGKRIKVCENFEKYFHYSNHFSINFSSSIIHSKFLRSQFILNNIPRFLNLPEYYNENREIKIEINDKIDEIIIGEGISGLSALENCKNCILISPNFDDEIFLDPLCKDCSLKDKIKSIIKNNSNKIVYGRFIGRFDEGLVFRLKDNYLVIRKPAKVILASGSRFLPPVFPGNDLPGIISRRMYLKFLNLFKNVVVIGSTDDAIRTALISKSKIFLKKGTENFSKKYLELAENEGIDILEVNELKASRKGKKIVLYHDYGKEIVDAIVFAIVRQPRIEIANNLGIEYNFYHKSHIYLPVHNINGKVNDNYYVTGGMRGIYDYELSFLSGKIIFNEAIDEFYAELKETYLYHYYNKRGEEESSSISPYFFGNGYVCECEDIKLKDVEEQYKKGYRTVEEMKRTLGISTGYCQGKICSFLVGDYLNSNKLITFRSPLYSMW
;
A
#
# COMPACT_ATOMS: atom_id res chain seq x y z
N MET A 1 -25.02 -16.03 -2.94
CA MET A 1 -24.14 -15.00 -2.37
C MET A 1 -22.71 -15.29 -2.83
N LYS A 2 -22.07 -14.36 -3.55
CA LYS A 2 -20.78 -14.60 -4.20
C LYS A 2 -19.65 -14.28 -3.23
N TYR A 3 -18.89 -15.30 -2.83
CA TYR A 3 -17.73 -15.11 -1.98
C TYR A 3 -16.47 -14.90 -2.82
N ILE A 4 -15.56 -14.04 -2.36
CA ILE A 4 -14.27 -13.86 -2.99
C ILE A 4 -13.36 -15.04 -2.63
N LYS A 5 -12.93 -15.80 -3.64
CA LYS A 5 -12.01 -16.93 -3.46
C LYS A 5 -10.69 -16.65 -4.16
N SER A 6 -9.62 -17.13 -3.56
CA SER A 6 -8.28 -17.09 -4.15
C SER A 6 -8.22 -17.95 -5.41
N LYS A 7 -7.33 -17.56 -6.32
CA LYS A 7 -7.25 -18.13 -7.68
C LYS A 7 -6.94 -19.62 -7.65
N LYS A 8 -5.89 -20.03 -6.92
CA LYS A 8 -5.36 -21.41 -6.93
C LYS A 8 -5.84 -22.22 -5.74
N HIS A 9 -5.69 -21.70 -4.52
CA HIS A 9 -6.02 -22.44 -3.29
C HIS A 9 -7.51 -22.44 -2.93
N LYS A 10 -8.34 -21.68 -3.67
CA LYS A 10 -9.79 -21.51 -3.44
C LYS A 10 -10.13 -21.08 -2.02
N ARG A 11 -9.21 -20.38 -1.35
CA ARG A 11 -9.38 -19.87 0.02
C ARG A 11 -10.25 -18.64 0.00
N TYR A 12 -11.06 -18.44 1.04
CA TYR A 12 -11.77 -17.17 1.17
C TYR A 12 -10.79 -16.03 1.34
N ARG A 13 -11.05 -14.97 0.58
CA ARG A 13 -10.23 -13.77 0.50
C ARG A 13 -11.09 -12.57 0.80
N PHE A 14 -10.40 -11.52 1.19
CA PHE A 14 -11.03 -10.32 1.67
C PHE A 14 -10.03 -9.17 1.47
N PRO A 15 -10.48 -7.98 1.02
CA PRO A 15 -9.59 -6.84 0.84
C PRO A 15 -8.96 -6.42 2.16
N LYS A 16 -7.64 -6.34 2.20
CA LYS A 16 -6.93 -5.87 3.40
C LYS A 16 -6.92 -4.34 3.54
N ASP A 17 -7.21 -3.64 2.45
CA ASP A 17 -7.23 -2.18 2.34
C ASP A 17 -8.28 -1.81 1.27
N CYS A 18 -8.69 -0.54 1.19
CA CYS A 18 -9.63 -0.05 0.19
C CYS A 18 -8.99 0.65 -1.00
N GLU A 19 -7.66 0.70 -1.07
CA GLU A 19 -6.96 1.19 -2.23
C GLU A 19 -7.29 0.34 -3.48
N GLU A 20 -7.88 0.97 -4.47
CA GLU A 20 -8.21 0.35 -5.76
C GLU A 20 -6.94 -0.21 -6.43
N GLY A 21 -7.05 -1.38 -7.07
CA GLY A 21 -5.89 -2.07 -7.63
C GLY A 21 -5.02 -2.82 -6.61
N LEU A 22 -5.42 -2.91 -5.34
CA LEU A 22 -4.88 -3.89 -4.40
C LEU A 22 -5.64 -5.24 -4.48
N PRO A 23 -5.10 -6.33 -3.90
CA PRO A 23 -5.76 -7.62 -3.93
C PRO A 23 -7.19 -7.56 -3.39
N TYR A 24 -8.14 -8.08 -4.17
CA TYR A 24 -9.55 -8.28 -3.77
C TYR A 24 -10.32 -7.01 -3.40
N THR A 25 -9.83 -5.82 -3.74
CA THR A 25 -10.57 -4.56 -3.56
C THR A 25 -11.66 -4.38 -4.61
N GLU A 26 -11.58 -5.13 -5.70
CA GLU A 26 -12.55 -5.16 -6.78
C GLU A 26 -12.85 -6.61 -7.18
N VAL A 27 -14.10 -6.85 -7.54
CA VAL A 27 -14.61 -8.14 -8.04
C VAL A 27 -15.42 -7.92 -9.29
N ILE A 28 -15.58 -8.98 -10.09
CA ILE A 28 -16.44 -8.94 -11.27
C ILE A 28 -17.72 -9.73 -10.99
N GLU A 29 -18.84 -9.02 -11.03
CA GLU A 29 -20.19 -9.58 -10.94
C GLU A 29 -20.97 -9.15 -12.18
N ASP A 30 -21.57 -10.11 -12.88
CA ASP A 30 -22.40 -9.89 -14.07
C ASP A 30 -21.72 -9.01 -15.14
N GLY A 31 -20.42 -9.24 -15.36
CA GLY A 31 -19.59 -8.50 -16.32
C GLY A 31 -19.25 -7.07 -15.91
N LYS A 32 -19.58 -6.65 -14.67
CA LYS A 32 -19.26 -5.32 -14.11
C LYS A 32 -18.25 -5.42 -12.98
N ARG A 33 -17.31 -4.47 -12.96
CA ARG A 33 -16.36 -4.30 -11.86
C ARG A 33 -17.07 -3.62 -10.69
N ILE A 34 -17.10 -4.28 -9.54
CA ILE A 34 -17.68 -3.75 -8.30
C ILE A 34 -16.55 -3.53 -7.31
N LYS A 35 -16.49 -2.33 -6.74
CA LYS A 35 -15.60 -2.00 -5.63
C LYS A 35 -16.14 -2.61 -4.35
N VAL A 36 -15.36 -3.51 -3.76
CA VAL A 36 -15.75 -4.29 -2.58
C VAL A 36 -15.96 -3.39 -1.36
N CYS A 37 -15.11 -2.38 -1.19
CA CYS A 37 -15.21 -1.45 -0.06
C CYS A 37 -16.43 -0.51 -0.10
N GLU A 38 -17.03 -0.26 -1.26
CA GLU A 38 -18.25 0.57 -1.34
C GLU A 38 -19.49 -0.20 -0.86
N ASN A 39 -19.46 -1.53 -0.96
CA ASN A 39 -20.53 -2.43 -0.51
C ASN A 39 -19.98 -3.44 0.51
N PHE A 40 -19.24 -2.94 1.48
CA PHE A 40 -18.42 -3.75 2.36
C PHE A 40 -19.19 -4.87 3.08
N GLU A 41 -20.35 -4.53 3.66
CA GLU A 41 -21.20 -5.45 4.41
C GLU A 41 -21.70 -6.63 3.56
N LYS A 42 -21.91 -6.42 2.25
CA LYS A 42 -22.32 -7.48 1.32
C LYS A 42 -21.26 -8.57 1.18
N TYR A 43 -19.97 -8.21 1.28
CA TYR A 43 -18.85 -9.13 1.07
C TYR A 43 -18.20 -9.59 2.37
N PHE A 44 -18.54 -8.96 3.48
CA PHE A 44 -17.99 -9.26 4.80
C PHE A 44 -18.64 -10.51 5.40
N HIS A 45 -18.02 -11.67 5.18
CA HIS A 45 -18.52 -12.94 5.69
C HIS A 45 -17.42 -13.79 6.32
N TYR A 46 -17.81 -14.47 7.40
CA TYR A 46 -16.95 -15.39 8.11
C TYR A 46 -17.43 -16.81 7.84
N SER A 47 -16.66 -17.58 7.06
CA SER A 47 -16.98 -19.00 6.85
C SER A 47 -15.73 -19.86 6.88
N ASN A 48 -15.87 -21.03 7.52
CA ASN A 48 -14.90 -22.09 7.44
C ASN A 48 -15.25 -22.94 6.21
N HIS A 49 -14.33 -23.07 5.25
CA HIS A 49 -14.46 -24.02 4.15
C HIS A 49 -13.16 -24.77 3.92
N PHE A 50 -13.31 -25.91 3.26
CA PHE A 50 -12.23 -26.71 2.73
C PHE A 50 -11.33 -25.89 1.80
N SER A 51 -10.02 -25.94 2.03
CA SER A 51 -9.01 -25.30 1.18
C SER A 51 -8.01 -26.32 0.68
N ILE A 52 -7.59 -26.19 -0.58
CA ILE A 52 -6.58 -27.05 -1.17
C ILE A 52 -5.26 -26.26 -1.17
N ASN A 53 -4.27 -26.74 -0.42
CA ASN A 53 -2.92 -26.17 -0.43
C ASN A 53 -2.08 -26.93 -1.46
N PHE A 54 -1.51 -26.25 -2.45
CA PHE A 54 -0.63 -26.85 -3.44
C PHE A 54 0.56 -25.95 -3.70
N SER A 55 1.78 -26.48 -3.80
CA SER A 55 2.94 -25.62 -4.12
C SER A 55 2.94 -25.24 -5.59
N SER A 56 3.26 -23.98 -5.86
CA SER A 56 3.41 -23.46 -7.23
C SER A 56 4.54 -24.15 -8.00
N SER A 57 5.56 -24.67 -7.31
CA SER A 57 6.68 -25.38 -7.92
C SER A 57 6.26 -26.68 -8.61
N ILE A 58 5.14 -27.27 -8.20
CA ILE A 58 4.62 -28.51 -8.76
C ILE A 58 4.00 -28.26 -10.14
N ILE A 59 3.35 -27.11 -10.38
CA ILE A 59 2.79 -26.73 -11.69
C ILE A 59 3.89 -26.63 -12.77
N HIS A 60 5.12 -26.29 -12.37
CA HIS A 60 6.26 -26.21 -13.26
C HIS A 60 7.05 -27.52 -13.40
N SER A 61 6.58 -28.62 -12.79
CA SER A 61 7.18 -29.95 -13.00
C SER A 61 6.98 -30.43 -14.44
N LYS A 62 7.97 -31.17 -14.97
CA LYS A 62 7.92 -31.73 -16.34
C LYS A 62 6.66 -32.57 -16.58
N PHE A 63 6.10 -33.20 -15.54
CA PHE A 63 4.94 -34.08 -15.63
C PHE A 63 3.60 -33.34 -15.74
N LEU A 64 3.50 -32.09 -15.26
CA LEU A 64 2.27 -31.29 -15.31
C LEU A 64 2.22 -30.29 -16.48
N ARG A 65 3.33 -30.14 -17.23
CA ARG A 65 3.37 -29.42 -18.51
C ARG A 65 2.80 -30.23 -19.68
N SER A 66 1.64 -30.87 -19.49
CA SER A 66 0.91 -31.48 -20.61
C SER A 66 -0.05 -30.44 -21.21
N GLN A 67 -0.18 -30.44 -22.54
CA GLN A 67 -1.08 -29.52 -23.25
C GLN A 67 -2.53 -29.67 -22.78
N PHE A 68 -2.93 -30.89 -22.41
CA PHE A 68 -4.25 -31.18 -21.87
C PHE A 68 -4.53 -30.49 -20.53
N ILE A 69 -3.55 -30.49 -19.61
CA ILE A 69 -3.68 -29.84 -18.31
C ILE A 69 -3.67 -28.31 -18.49
N LEU A 70 -2.77 -27.79 -19.32
CA LEU A 70 -2.66 -26.36 -19.61
C LEU A 70 -3.94 -25.77 -20.22
N ASN A 71 -4.66 -26.51 -21.07
CA ASN A 71 -5.93 -26.08 -21.63
C ASN A 71 -7.07 -26.02 -20.60
N ASN A 72 -6.98 -26.77 -19.49
CA ASN A 72 -7.99 -26.77 -18.44
C ASN A 72 -7.68 -25.80 -17.29
N ILE A 73 -6.42 -25.40 -17.10
CA ILE A 73 -6.00 -24.43 -16.07
C ILE A 73 -6.77 -23.10 -16.12
N PRO A 74 -7.01 -22.47 -17.30
CA PRO A 74 -7.79 -21.24 -17.40
C PRO A 74 -9.19 -21.33 -16.79
N ARG A 75 -9.85 -22.50 -16.88
CA ARG A 75 -11.18 -22.75 -16.31
C ARG A 75 -11.19 -22.73 -14.77
N PHE A 76 -10.03 -22.96 -14.14
CA PHE A 76 -9.87 -22.82 -12.70
C PHE A 76 -9.51 -21.40 -12.27
N LEU A 77 -9.25 -20.48 -13.20
CA LEU A 77 -8.97 -19.09 -12.86
C LEU A 77 -10.27 -18.34 -12.62
N ASN A 78 -10.30 -17.42 -11.65
CA ASN A 78 -11.45 -16.57 -11.38
C ASN A 78 -11.49 -15.41 -12.40
N LEU A 79 -11.54 -15.74 -13.69
CA LEU A 79 -11.72 -14.80 -14.78
C LEU A 79 -13.22 -14.63 -15.00
N PRO A 80 -13.68 -13.42 -15.37
CA PRO A 80 -15.09 -13.24 -15.69
C PRO A 80 -15.46 -13.99 -16.97
N GLU A 81 -16.71 -14.47 -17.02
CA GLU A 81 -17.24 -15.22 -18.16
C GLU A 81 -17.43 -14.31 -19.40
N TYR A 82 -17.72 -13.03 -19.18
CA TYR A 82 -17.77 -11.99 -20.21
C TYR A 82 -17.51 -10.61 -19.58
N TYR A 83 -17.08 -9.65 -20.39
CA TYR A 83 -16.99 -8.24 -20.04
C TYR A 83 -18.05 -7.46 -20.80
N ASN A 84 -18.71 -6.52 -20.13
CA ASN A 84 -19.68 -5.64 -20.79
C ASN A 84 -18.95 -4.42 -21.37
N GLU A 85 -18.23 -4.61 -22.48
CA GLU A 85 -17.59 -3.53 -23.22
C GLU A 85 -18.62 -2.89 -24.17
N ASN A 86 -19.25 -1.80 -23.71
CA ASN A 86 -19.95 -0.89 -24.60
C ASN A 86 -20.00 0.50 -23.98
N ARG A 87 -18.85 1.19 -23.99
CA ARG A 87 -18.79 2.64 -23.84
C ARG A 87 -17.74 3.17 -24.80
N GLU A 88 -18.15 4.01 -25.74
CA GLU A 88 -17.19 4.91 -26.41
C GLU A 88 -16.61 5.83 -25.34
N ILE A 89 -15.34 5.62 -25.00
CA ILE A 89 -14.66 6.48 -24.02
C ILE A 89 -14.01 7.62 -24.78
N LYS A 90 -14.42 8.85 -24.47
CA LYS A 90 -13.84 10.05 -25.07
C LYS A 90 -12.39 10.23 -24.59
N ILE A 91 -11.53 10.71 -25.48
CA ILE A 91 -10.15 11.08 -25.16
C ILE A 91 -10.05 12.59 -25.32
N GLU A 92 -9.66 13.26 -24.24
CA GLU A 92 -9.36 14.69 -24.22
C GLU A 92 -7.84 14.86 -24.13
N ILE A 93 -7.26 15.66 -25.01
CA ILE A 93 -5.84 15.97 -25.01
C ILE A 93 -5.68 17.43 -24.57
N ASN A 94 -4.85 17.67 -23.57
CA ASN A 94 -4.58 19.00 -23.07
C ASN A 94 -3.08 19.29 -23.04
N ASP A 95 -2.69 20.24 -23.87
CA ASP A 95 -1.30 20.70 -24.03
C ASP A 95 -1.02 22.00 -23.26
N LYS A 96 -2.03 22.57 -22.58
CA LYS A 96 -1.92 23.86 -21.86
C LYS A 96 -1.62 23.69 -20.37
N ILE A 97 -1.69 22.47 -19.85
CA ILE A 97 -1.45 22.20 -18.43
C ILE A 97 0.04 21.98 -18.22
N ASP A 98 0.73 23.01 -17.73
CA ASP A 98 2.18 22.99 -17.53
C ASP A 98 2.60 22.44 -16.16
N GLU A 99 1.79 22.63 -15.12
CA GLU A 99 2.09 22.16 -13.77
C GLU A 99 0.96 21.27 -13.22
N ILE A 100 1.32 20.07 -12.78
CA ILE A 100 0.35 19.10 -12.25
C ILE A 100 0.78 18.53 -10.91
N ILE A 101 -0.21 18.29 -10.05
CA ILE A 101 -0.07 17.56 -8.80
C ILE A 101 -0.84 16.24 -8.93
N ILE A 102 -0.15 15.11 -8.71
CA ILE A 102 -0.74 13.77 -8.78
C ILE A 102 -0.92 13.22 -7.36
N GLY A 103 -2.16 13.26 -6.87
CA GLY A 103 -2.53 12.78 -5.53
C GLY A 103 -3.04 13.88 -4.59
N GLU A 104 -4.11 13.57 -3.84
CA GLU A 104 -4.82 14.51 -2.96
C GLU A 104 -4.39 14.51 -1.50
N GLY A 105 -3.35 13.76 -1.13
CA GLY A 105 -2.95 13.66 0.28
C GLY A 105 -2.60 15.03 0.87
N ILE A 106 -2.45 15.10 2.20
CA ILE A 106 -2.14 16.35 2.93
C ILE A 106 -1.07 17.20 2.22
N SER A 107 0.05 16.57 1.84
CA SER A 107 1.14 17.19 1.09
C SER A 107 0.77 17.73 -0.31
N GLY A 108 -0.10 17.04 -1.05
CA GLY A 108 -0.55 17.47 -2.37
C GLY A 108 -1.48 18.68 -2.29
N LEU A 109 -2.37 18.70 -1.29
CA LEU A 109 -3.23 19.85 -1.00
C LEU A 109 -2.41 21.05 -0.49
N SER A 110 -1.42 20.80 0.37
CA SER A 110 -0.46 21.84 0.77
C SER A 110 0.32 22.41 -0.43
N ALA A 111 0.77 21.55 -1.35
CA ALA A 111 1.41 22.00 -2.58
C ALA A 111 0.45 22.81 -3.48
N LEU A 112 -0.84 22.42 -3.54
CA LEU A 112 -1.86 23.14 -4.30
C LEU A 112 -2.11 24.55 -3.75
N GLU A 113 -2.12 24.73 -2.44
CA GLU A 113 -2.26 26.03 -1.78
C GLU A 113 -1.20 27.04 -2.27
N ASN A 114 0.02 26.57 -2.51
CA ASN A 114 1.17 27.40 -2.89
C ASN A 114 1.39 27.48 -4.41
N CYS A 115 0.65 26.68 -5.19
CA CYS A 115 0.78 26.68 -6.64
C CYS A 115 -0.25 27.58 -7.34
N LYS A 116 0.25 28.60 -8.06
CA LYS A 116 -0.60 29.55 -8.79
C LYS A 116 -1.34 28.92 -9.96
N ASN A 117 -0.64 28.15 -10.81
CA ASN A 117 -1.15 27.64 -12.09
C ASN A 117 -1.21 26.10 -12.17
N CYS A 118 -1.20 25.39 -11.04
CA CYS A 118 -1.30 23.93 -11.04
C CYS A 118 -2.75 23.44 -11.12
N ILE A 119 -2.91 22.22 -11.64
CA ILE A 119 -4.09 21.38 -11.43
C ILE A 119 -3.71 20.19 -10.56
N LEU A 120 -4.56 19.86 -9.58
CA LEU A 120 -4.44 18.64 -8.79
C LEU A 120 -5.40 17.59 -9.34
N ILE A 121 -4.89 16.41 -9.68
CA ILE A 121 -5.70 15.29 -10.19
C ILE A 121 -5.66 14.15 -9.19
N SER A 122 -6.84 13.68 -8.77
CA SER A 122 -6.92 12.60 -7.78
C SER A 122 -8.25 11.84 -7.72
N PRO A 123 -8.27 10.55 -7.35
CA PRO A 123 -9.46 9.72 -7.50
C PRO A 123 -10.52 9.89 -6.40
N ASN A 124 -10.16 10.35 -5.20
CA ASN A 124 -11.12 10.63 -4.13
C ASN A 124 -10.60 11.74 -3.19
N PHE A 125 -11.14 11.87 -1.98
CA PHE A 125 -10.61 12.73 -0.91
C PHE A 125 -10.72 11.99 0.42
N ASP A 126 -10.25 10.74 0.43
CA ASP A 126 -10.37 9.81 1.56
C ASP A 126 -9.01 9.66 2.29
N ASP A 127 -8.37 10.78 2.64
CA ASP A 127 -7.14 10.76 3.43
C ASP A 127 -7.41 10.33 4.89
N GLU A 128 -6.43 9.67 5.51
CA GLU A 128 -6.57 9.14 6.87
C GLU A 128 -6.87 10.23 7.91
N ILE A 129 -6.39 11.47 7.69
CA ILE A 129 -6.67 12.59 8.60
C ILE A 129 -8.17 12.86 8.80
N PHE A 130 -9.01 12.52 7.82
CA PHE A 130 -10.46 12.69 7.92
C PHE A 130 -11.15 11.56 8.69
N LEU A 131 -10.51 10.38 8.75
CA LEU A 131 -11.03 9.17 9.39
C LEU A 131 -10.47 8.99 10.81
N ASP A 132 -9.33 9.58 11.10
CA ASP A 132 -8.58 9.38 12.35
C ASP A 132 -9.25 10.07 13.56
N PRO A 133 -9.77 9.31 14.55
CA PRO A 133 -10.40 9.88 15.73
C PRO A 133 -9.44 10.71 16.60
N LEU A 134 -8.14 10.44 16.53
CA LEU A 134 -7.12 11.22 17.24
C LEU A 134 -6.93 12.62 16.61
N CYS A 135 -7.48 12.85 15.41
CA CYS A 135 -7.48 14.12 14.69
C CYS A 135 -8.91 14.66 14.54
N LYS A 136 -9.79 14.45 15.53
CA LYS A 136 -11.18 14.92 15.45
C LYS A 136 -11.26 16.45 15.35
N ASP A 137 -10.48 17.15 16.18
CA ASP A 137 -10.44 18.61 16.33
C ASP A 137 -9.05 19.20 16.02
N CYS A 138 -8.26 18.52 15.18
CA CYS A 138 -6.94 19.02 14.80
C CYS A 138 -7.06 20.21 13.82
N SER A 139 -6.36 21.31 14.12
CA SER A 139 -6.36 22.54 13.32
C SER A 139 -6.01 22.30 11.84
N LEU A 140 -5.12 21.34 11.59
CA LEU A 140 -4.72 20.94 10.25
C LEU A 140 -5.89 20.41 9.41
N LYS A 141 -6.81 19.64 10.00
CA LYS A 141 -7.96 19.09 9.25
C LYS A 141 -8.84 20.19 8.71
N ASP A 142 -9.09 21.24 9.49
CA ASP A 142 -9.89 22.38 9.04
C ASP A 142 -9.15 23.24 8.02
N LYS A 143 -7.81 23.37 8.17
CA LYS A 143 -6.97 23.98 7.15
C LYS A 143 -7.05 23.26 5.82
N ILE A 144 -6.94 21.93 5.81
CA ILE A 144 -7.06 21.12 4.59
C ILE A 144 -8.44 21.27 3.95
N LYS A 145 -9.53 21.25 4.73
CA LYS A 145 -10.88 21.53 4.21
C LYS A 145 -10.99 22.91 3.56
N SER A 146 -10.36 23.93 4.17
CA SER A 146 -10.32 25.28 3.62
C SER A 146 -9.58 25.32 2.28
N ILE A 147 -8.43 24.65 2.18
CA ILE A 147 -7.65 24.55 0.92
C ILE A 147 -8.48 23.91 -0.18
N ILE A 148 -9.16 22.79 0.10
CA ILE A 148 -10.04 22.11 -0.87
C ILE A 148 -11.15 23.06 -1.34
N LYS A 149 -11.80 23.77 -0.42
CA LYS A 149 -12.89 24.70 -0.74
C LYS A 149 -12.39 25.85 -1.63
N ASN A 150 -11.28 26.47 -1.26
CA ASN A 150 -10.73 27.66 -1.92
C ASN A 150 -10.11 27.35 -3.29
N ASN A 151 -9.71 26.10 -3.54
CA ASN A 151 -9.06 25.67 -4.78
C ASN A 151 -9.89 24.64 -5.56
N SER A 152 -11.20 24.58 -5.34
CA SER A 152 -12.10 23.61 -5.99
C SER A 152 -12.05 23.65 -7.52
N ASN A 153 -11.79 24.83 -8.11
CA ASN A 153 -11.62 25.03 -9.56
C ASN A 153 -10.31 24.44 -10.13
N LYS A 154 -9.32 24.13 -9.28
CA LYS A 154 -8.04 23.52 -9.67
C LYS A 154 -8.00 22.02 -9.41
N ILE A 155 -9.08 21.46 -8.85
CA ILE A 155 -9.17 20.05 -8.47
C ILE A 155 -9.95 19.29 -9.54
N VAL A 156 -9.34 18.22 -10.05
CA VAL A 156 -9.96 17.33 -11.04
C VAL A 156 -10.02 15.92 -10.49
N TYR A 157 -11.23 15.34 -10.47
CA TYR A 157 -11.44 13.96 -10.07
C TYR A 157 -10.98 13.01 -11.16
N GLY A 158 -9.85 12.34 -10.93
CA GLY A 158 -9.22 11.49 -11.92
C GLY A 158 -8.12 10.62 -11.35
N ARG A 159 -7.85 9.51 -12.02
CA ARG A 159 -6.80 8.56 -11.61
C ARG A 159 -5.68 8.54 -12.62
N PHE A 160 -4.45 8.71 -12.17
CA PHE A 160 -3.29 8.49 -13.03
C PHE A 160 -3.19 7.01 -13.44
N ILE A 161 -3.25 6.76 -14.75
CA ILE A 161 -3.20 5.42 -15.34
C ILE A 161 -1.78 5.05 -15.72
N GLY A 162 -0.97 6.00 -16.16
CA GLY A 162 0.41 5.77 -16.50
C GLY A 162 0.95 6.76 -17.53
N ARG A 163 2.23 6.63 -17.79
CA ARG A 163 2.94 7.32 -18.86
C ARG A 163 2.84 6.51 -20.15
N PHE A 164 2.41 7.17 -21.22
CA PHE A 164 2.36 6.65 -22.58
C PHE A 164 3.16 7.58 -23.50
N ASP A 165 3.33 7.18 -24.77
CA ASP A 165 4.08 7.97 -25.74
C ASP A 165 3.39 9.31 -26.02
N GLU A 166 2.06 9.35 -25.96
CA GLU A 166 1.24 10.54 -26.16
C GLU A 166 1.30 11.52 -24.98
N GLY A 167 1.63 11.04 -23.77
CA GLY A 167 1.65 11.86 -22.56
C GLY A 167 1.30 11.12 -21.28
N LEU A 168 0.95 11.87 -20.25
CA LEU A 168 0.47 11.35 -18.98
C LEU A 168 -1.04 11.12 -19.07
N VAL A 169 -1.49 9.89 -18.86
CA VAL A 169 -2.89 9.52 -19.03
C VAL A 169 -3.59 9.41 -17.68
N PHE A 170 -4.74 10.06 -17.58
CA PHE A 170 -5.63 10.05 -16.43
C PHE A 170 -7.00 9.53 -16.83
N ARG A 171 -7.56 8.60 -16.06
CA ARG A 171 -8.95 8.16 -16.20
C ARG A 171 -9.83 9.07 -15.36
N LEU A 172 -10.68 9.85 -16.00
CA LEU A 172 -11.76 10.60 -15.36
C LEU A 172 -13.02 9.73 -15.30
N LYS A 173 -14.15 10.29 -14.87
CA LYS A 173 -15.41 9.54 -14.74
C LYS A 173 -15.90 8.98 -16.08
N ASP A 174 -15.88 9.81 -17.12
CA ASP A 174 -16.53 9.52 -18.42
C ASP A 174 -15.55 9.59 -19.62
N ASN A 175 -14.30 9.99 -19.39
CA ASN A 175 -13.28 10.18 -20.43
C ASN A 175 -11.86 9.91 -19.90
N TYR A 176 -10.90 9.82 -20.82
CA TYR A 176 -9.48 9.91 -20.50
C TYR A 176 -8.97 11.31 -20.79
N LEU A 177 -8.16 11.85 -19.88
CA LEU A 177 -7.40 13.07 -20.07
C LEU A 177 -5.94 12.72 -20.34
N VAL A 178 -5.39 13.20 -21.44
CA VAL A 178 -3.98 13.07 -21.81
C VAL A 178 -3.31 14.43 -21.66
N ILE A 179 -2.36 14.53 -20.74
CA ILE A 179 -1.56 15.75 -20.53
C ILE A 179 -0.21 15.56 -21.19
N ARG A 180 0.10 16.39 -22.20
CA ARG A 180 1.35 16.29 -22.95
C ARG A 180 2.42 17.19 -22.37
N LYS A 181 3.58 16.60 -22.09
CA LYS A 181 4.82 17.31 -21.71
C LYS A 181 4.61 18.41 -20.65
N PRO A 182 3.99 18.11 -19.49
CA PRO A 182 3.92 19.09 -18.41
C PRO A 182 5.35 19.52 -18.01
N ALA A 183 5.56 20.81 -17.81
CA ALA A 183 6.83 21.37 -17.37
C ALA A 183 7.20 20.89 -15.97
N LYS A 184 6.20 20.74 -15.08
CA LYS A 184 6.40 20.34 -13.69
C LYS A 184 5.35 19.31 -13.23
N VAL A 185 5.82 18.25 -12.58
CA VAL A 185 4.99 17.19 -12.01
C VAL A 185 5.35 16.99 -10.54
N ILE A 186 4.39 17.25 -9.65
CA ILE A 186 4.52 17.03 -8.21
C ILE A 186 3.78 15.74 -7.87
N LEU A 187 4.52 14.73 -7.41
CA LEU A 187 3.97 13.44 -7.01
C LEU A 187 3.65 13.45 -5.52
N ALA A 188 2.36 13.46 -5.22
CA ALA A 188 1.78 13.45 -3.87
C ALA A 188 0.92 12.19 -3.64
N SER A 189 1.33 11.06 -4.24
CA SER A 189 0.52 9.83 -4.27
C SER A 189 0.54 9.05 -2.96
N GLY A 190 1.29 9.51 -1.96
CA GLY A 190 1.33 8.93 -0.61
C GLY A 190 2.02 7.57 -0.52
N SER A 191 1.62 6.81 0.48
CA SER A 191 2.18 5.51 0.86
C SER A 191 1.07 4.55 1.29
N ARG A 192 1.41 3.27 1.45
CA ARG A 192 0.49 2.20 1.86
C ARG A 192 1.11 1.28 2.91
N PHE A 193 0.30 0.58 3.68
CA PHE A 193 0.78 -0.47 4.57
C PHE A 193 0.94 -1.80 3.81
N LEU A 194 2.09 -2.46 4.01
CA LEU A 194 2.27 -3.84 3.56
C LEU A 194 1.78 -4.81 4.64
N PRO A 195 1.11 -5.92 4.28
CA PRO A 195 0.64 -6.88 5.25
C PRO A 195 1.78 -7.72 5.82
N PRO A 196 1.73 -8.12 7.11
CA PRO A 196 2.65 -9.08 7.68
C PRO A 196 2.54 -10.45 7.03
N VAL A 197 3.63 -11.21 7.09
CA VAL A 197 3.76 -12.55 6.54
C VAL A 197 3.93 -13.54 7.68
N PHE A 198 2.89 -14.36 7.86
CA PHE A 198 2.85 -15.46 8.82
C PHE A 198 1.82 -16.52 8.42
N PRO A 199 1.87 -17.75 8.96
CA PRO A 199 0.86 -18.77 8.70
C PRO A 199 -0.57 -18.28 9.03
N GLY A 200 -1.44 -18.22 8.02
CA GLY A 200 -2.82 -17.72 8.16
C GLY A 200 -2.97 -16.20 8.01
N ASN A 201 -1.93 -15.50 7.54
CA ASN A 201 -1.99 -14.06 7.26
C ASN A 201 -3.02 -13.67 6.17
N ASP A 202 -3.61 -14.64 5.50
CA ASP A 202 -4.56 -14.47 4.39
C ASP A 202 -6.03 -14.59 4.81
N LEU A 203 -6.28 -14.76 6.12
CA LEU A 203 -7.62 -14.89 6.68
C LEU A 203 -8.38 -13.54 6.62
N PRO A 204 -9.68 -13.55 6.28
CA PRO A 204 -10.53 -12.35 6.38
C PRO A 204 -10.49 -11.72 7.78
N GLY A 205 -10.46 -10.39 7.87
CA GLY A 205 -10.31 -9.67 9.15
C GLY A 205 -8.86 -9.40 9.57
N ILE A 206 -7.88 -9.76 8.74
CA ILE A 206 -6.52 -9.19 8.82
C ILE A 206 -6.49 -7.98 7.89
N ILE A 207 -6.40 -6.78 8.44
CA ILE A 207 -6.68 -5.52 7.74
C ILE A 207 -5.66 -4.44 8.04
N SER A 208 -5.47 -3.49 7.12
CA SER A 208 -4.59 -2.34 7.33
C SER A 208 -5.19 -1.38 8.35
N ARG A 209 -4.35 -0.51 8.94
CA ARG A 209 -4.82 0.65 9.71
C ARG A 209 -5.88 1.46 8.95
N ARG A 210 -5.63 1.80 7.68
CA ARG A 210 -6.58 2.59 6.86
C ARG A 210 -7.95 1.92 6.76
N MET A 211 -7.96 0.60 6.55
CA MET A 211 -9.18 -0.20 6.53
C MET A 211 -9.91 -0.17 7.87
N TYR A 212 -9.16 -0.32 8.97
CA TYR A 212 -9.71 -0.24 10.33
C TYR A 212 -10.35 1.13 10.61
N LEU A 213 -9.65 2.23 10.29
CA LEU A 213 -10.18 3.59 10.45
C LEU A 213 -11.47 3.83 9.64
N LYS A 214 -11.57 3.27 8.44
CA LYS A 214 -12.77 3.40 7.59
C LYS A 214 -13.99 2.65 8.15
N PHE A 215 -13.76 1.58 8.92
CA PHE A 215 -14.81 0.67 9.40
C PHE A 215 -14.72 0.41 10.92
N LEU A 216 -14.37 1.42 11.72
CA LEU A 216 -14.15 1.32 13.17
C LEU A 216 -15.28 0.57 13.89
N ASN A 217 -16.53 0.86 13.53
CA ASN A 217 -17.71 0.28 14.18
C ASN A 217 -17.86 -1.23 13.98
N LEU A 218 -17.22 -1.80 12.95
CA LEU A 218 -17.30 -3.24 12.64
C LEU A 218 -16.28 -4.08 13.42
N PHE A 219 -15.18 -3.47 13.86
CA PHE A 219 -14.06 -4.17 14.50
C PHE A 219 -13.84 -3.66 15.92
N LYS A 220 -14.47 -4.32 16.91
CA LYS A 220 -14.42 -3.88 18.31
C LYS A 220 -13.20 -4.40 19.06
N ASN A 221 -13.03 -5.72 19.14
CA ASN A 221 -11.87 -6.32 19.80
C ASN A 221 -10.80 -6.63 18.77
N VAL A 222 -9.70 -5.86 18.76
CA VAL A 222 -8.60 -6.02 17.81
C VAL A 222 -7.27 -6.12 18.53
N VAL A 223 -6.26 -6.58 17.81
CA VAL A 223 -4.84 -6.44 18.16
C VAL A 223 -4.12 -5.77 17.02
N VAL A 224 -3.03 -5.06 17.33
CA VAL A 224 -2.23 -4.35 16.33
C VAL A 224 -0.94 -5.11 16.07
N ILE A 225 -0.54 -5.22 14.79
CA ILE A 225 0.80 -5.64 14.40
C ILE A 225 1.51 -4.45 13.77
N GLY A 226 2.60 -3.99 14.36
CA GLY A 226 3.41 -2.95 13.73
C GLY A 226 4.53 -2.41 14.60
N SER A 227 5.45 -1.71 13.96
CA SER A 227 6.71 -1.29 14.55
C SER A 227 6.96 0.22 14.43
N THR A 228 5.95 0.99 14.05
CA THR A 228 6.04 2.46 13.89
C THR A 228 4.95 3.16 14.69
N ASP A 229 5.05 4.48 14.80
CA ASP A 229 4.06 5.31 15.50
C ASP A 229 2.61 5.09 15.03
N ASP A 230 2.40 4.74 13.76
CA ASP A 230 1.05 4.38 13.26
C ASP A 230 0.46 3.16 14.00
N ALA A 231 1.29 2.23 14.50
CA ALA A 231 0.83 1.13 15.34
C ALA A 231 0.36 1.63 16.71
N ILE A 232 1.13 2.52 17.35
CA ILE A 232 0.75 3.14 18.63
C ILE A 232 -0.53 3.96 18.48
N ARG A 233 -0.59 4.83 17.46
CA ARG A 233 -1.80 5.59 17.12
C ARG A 233 -3.00 4.68 16.90
N THR A 234 -2.80 3.48 16.34
CA THR A 234 -3.91 2.53 16.13
C THR A 234 -4.35 1.96 17.47
N ALA A 235 -3.40 1.51 18.27
CA ALA A 235 -3.62 0.95 19.60
C ALA A 235 -4.29 1.92 20.57
N LEU A 236 -4.00 3.21 20.49
CA LEU A 236 -4.66 4.25 21.28
C LEU A 236 -6.15 4.36 20.98
N ILE A 237 -6.55 4.17 19.72
CA ILE A 237 -7.95 4.18 19.28
C ILE A 237 -8.66 2.90 19.71
N SER A 238 -8.02 1.74 19.49
CA SER A 238 -8.60 0.44 19.78
C SER A 238 -8.46 -0.03 21.24
N LYS A 239 -7.65 0.67 22.04
CA LYS A 239 -7.21 0.26 23.39
C LYS A 239 -6.69 -1.19 23.40
N SER A 240 -5.80 -1.49 22.45
CA SER A 240 -5.31 -2.86 22.21
C SER A 240 -3.79 -2.98 22.31
N LYS A 241 -3.30 -4.20 22.54
CA LYS A 241 -1.87 -4.52 22.51
C LYS A 241 -1.27 -4.39 21.10
N ILE A 242 0.02 -4.14 21.06
CA ILE A 242 0.85 -4.11 19.85
C ILE A 242 1.80 -5.30 19.86
N PHE A 243 1.86 -6.02 18.75
CA PHE A 243 2.88 -7.02 18.47
C PHE A 243 3.83 -6.49 17.39
N LEU A 244 5.13 -6.51 17.64
CA LEU A 244 6.15 -6.16 16.65
C LEU A 244 7.16 -7.29 16.46
N LYS A 245 7.84 -7.29 15.32
CA LYS A 245 8.95 -8.21 15.11
C LYS A 245 10.09 -7.77 16.00
N LYS A 246 10.61 -8.70 16.81
CA LYS A 246 11.75 -8.45 17.69
C LYS A 246 12.92 -7.79 16.92
N GLY A 247 13.44 -6.67 17.43
CA GLY A 247 14.57 -5.94 16.85
C GLY A 247 14.21 -5.04 15.66
N THR A 248 12.94 -4.65 15.54
CA THR A 248 12.46 -3.81 14.43
C THR A 248 11.71 -2.55 14.88
N GLU A 249 11.72 -2.29 16.18
CA GLU A 249 11.16 -1.10 16.81
C GLU A 249 11.65 0.19 16.15
N ASN A 250 10.69 0.98 15.67
CA ASN A 250 10.92 2.27 15.03
C ASN A 250 9.85 3.26 15.50
N PHE A 251 9.71 3.36 16.82
CA PHE A 251 8.81 4.29 17.50
C PHE A 251 9.56 5.55 17.89
N SER A 252 8.92 6.71 17.75
CA SER A 252 9.45 7.95 18.30
C SER A 252 9.23 8.01 19.81
N LYS A 253 10.11 8.72 20.50
CA LYS A 253 10.06 8.89 21.97
C LYS A 253 8.70 9.40 22.44
N LYS A 254 8.14 10.39 21.72
CA LYS A 254 6.81 10.97 21.97
C LYS A 254 5.71 9.92 22.02
N TYR A 255 5.67 9.00 21.07
CA TYR A 255 4.61 7.99 21.03
C TYR A 255 4.86 6.84 22.01
N LEU A 256 6.10 6.52 22.35
CA LEU A 256 6.41 5.57 23.43
C LEU A 256 5.92 6.08 24.79
N GLU A 257 6.20 7.34 25.13
CA GLU A 257 5.70 7.97 26.36
C GLU A 257 4.16 7.98 26.40
N LEU A 258 3.52 8.27 25.25
CA LEU A 258 2.06 8.23 25.15
C LEU A 258 1.49 6.82 25.31
N ALA A 259 2.15 5.80 24.76
CA ALA A 259 1.76 4.41 24.92
C ALA A 259 1.85 3.98 26.39
N GLU A 260 2.92 4.35 27.10
CA GLU A 260 3.11 4.06 28.52
C GLU A 260 2.02 4.72 29.38
N ASN A 261 1.79 6.02 29.17
CA ASN A 261 0.77 6.79 29.89
C ASN A 261 -0.65 6.22 29.73
N GLU A 262 -0.94 5.65 28.55
CA GLU A 262 -2.24 5.07 28.21
C GLU A 262 -2.32 3.56 28.47
N GLY A 263 -1.26 2.95 29.04
CA GLY A 263 -1.20 1.53 29.37
C GLY A 263 -1.28 0.60 28.16
N ILE A 264 -0.68 0.99 27.04
CA ILE A 264 -0.63 0.19 25.81
C ILE A 264 0.57 -0.77 25.87
N ASP A 265 0.29 -2.06 25.98
CA ASP A 265 1.33 -3.10 25.93
C ASP A 265 1.94 -3.22 24.53
N ILE A 266 3.27 -3.14 24.46
CA ILE A 266 4.06 -3.38 23.25
C ILE A 266 4.88 -4.65 23.47
N LEU A 267 4.65 -5.68 22.65
CA LEU A 267 5.25 -7.00 22.79
C LEU A 267 6.09 -7.35 21.56
N GLU A 268 7.37 -7.60 21.78
CA GLU A 268 8.25 -8.17 20.76
C GLU A 268 7.99 -9.67 20.60
N VAL A 269 7.82 -10.11 19.35
CA VAL A 269 7.59 -11.52 19.04
C VAL A 269 8.45 -11.96 17.86
N ASN A 270 8.80 -13.24 17.82
CA ASN A 270 9.52 -13.84 16.71
C ASN A 270 8.56 -14.43 15.70
N GLU A 271 7.54 -15.14 16.18
CA GLU A 271 6.61 -15.89 15.36
C GLU A 271 5.16 -15.49 15.62
N LEU A 272 4.38 -15.49 14.55
CA LEU A 272 2.94 -15.31 14.62
C LEU A 272 2.26 -16.42 13.83
N LYS A 273 1.03 -16.76 14.21
CA LYS A 273 0.16 -17.63 13.42
C LYS A 273 -1.28 -17.25 13.66
N ALA A 274 -2.09 -17.18 12.62
CA ALA A 274 -3.52 -16.96 12.75
C ALA A 274 -4.32 -18.20 12.33
N SER A 275 -5.41 -18.44 13.05
CA SER A 275 -6.42 -19.42 12.68
C SER A 275 -7.82 -18.87 12.92
N ARG A 276 -8.85 -19.56 12.41
CA ARG A 276 -10.24 -19.16 12.61
C ARG A 276 -10.90 -19.99 13.69
N LYS A 277 -11.63 -19.34 14.60
CA LYS A 277 -12.56 -19.98 15.55
C LYS A 277 -13.94 -19.33 15.41
N GLY A 278 -14.77 -19.89 14.54
CA GLY A 278 -16.07 -19.30 14.18
C GLY A 278 -15.91 -17.92 13.56
N LYS A 279 -16.57 -16.91 14.15
CA LYS A 279 -16.47 -15.51 13.68
C LYS A 279 -15.19 -14.80 14.14
N LYS A 280 -14.42 -15.36 15.07
CA LYS A 280 -13.20 -14.75 15.62
C LYS A 280 -11.92 -15.28 14.96
N ILE A 281 -10.86 -14.50 15.05
CA ILE A 281 -9.49 -14.90 14.73
C ILE A 281 -8.77 -15.25 16.03
N VAL A 282 -8.03 -16.36 16.03
CA VAL A 282 -7.09 -16.71 17.10
C VAL A 282 -5.69 -16.40 16.60
N LEU A 283 -5.04 -15.39 17.19
CA LEU A 283 -3.65 -15.05 16.95
C LEU A 283 -2.78 -15.77 17.97
N TYR A 284 -1.94 -16.68 17.52
CA TYR A 284 -0.90 -17.33 18.33
C TYR A 284 0.40 -16.52 18.19
N HIS A 285 1.12 -16.40 19.30
CA HIS A 285 2.39 -15.68 19.43
C HIS A 285 3.26 -16.35 20.51
N ASP A 286 4.50 -15.88 20.67
CA ASP A 286 5.51 -16.45 21.58
C ASP A 286 5.04 -16.64 23.03
N TYR A 287 4.13 -15.78 23.50
CA TYR A 287 3.64 -15.74 24.89
C TYR A 287 2.24 -16.33 25.08
N GLY A 288 1.59 -16.85 24.04
CA GLY A 288 0.24 -17.40 24.14
C GLY A 288 -0.64 -17.15 22.92
N LYS A 289 -1.89 -16.74 23.18
CA LYS A 289 -2.86 -16.47 22.13
C LYS A 289 -3.85 -15.38 22.50
N GLU A 290 -4.27 -14.62 21.50
CA GLU A 290 -5.34 -13.62 21.59
C GLU A 290 -6.53 -14.04 20.71
N ILE A 291 -7.76 -13.82 21.18
CA ILE A 291 -8.99 -14.11 20.42
C ILE A 291 -9.68 -12.79 20.08
N VAL A 292 -9.65 -12.42 18.81
CA VAL A 292 -10.01 -11.08 18.33
C VAL A 292 -11.03 -11.12 17.19
N ASP A 293 -11.68 -9.99 16.93
CA ASP A 293 -12.50 -9.76 15.73
C ASP A 293 -11.63 -9.55 14.49
N ALA A 294 -10.55 -8.79 14.64
CA ALA A 294 -9.61 -8.47 13.58
C ALA A 294 -8.18 -8.29 14.09
N ILE A 295 -7.24 -8.44 13.17
CA ILE A 295 -5.83 -8.09 13.36
C ILE A 295 -5.58 -6.87 12.47
N VAL A 296 -5.18 -5.76 13.07
CA VAL A 296 -4.90 -4.52 12.34
C VAL A 296 -3.40 -4.40 12.15
N PHE A 297 -2.93 -4.31 10.91
CA PHE A 297 -1.51 -4.11 10.63
C PHE A 297 -1.19 -2.66 10.28
N ALA A 298 -0.12 -2.16 10.89
CA ALA A 298 0.42 -0.81 10.76
C ALA A 298 1.95 -0.85 10.89
N ILE A 299 2.59 -1.70 10.08
CA ILE A 299 4.02 -2.04 10.22
C ILE A 299 4.89 -0.85 9.83
N VAL A 300 5.02 -0.61 8.53
CA VAL A 300 5.67 0.57 7.95
C VAL A 300 4.83 1.02 6.75
N ARG A 301 4.85 2.32 6.47
CA ARG A 301 4.27 2.88 5.26
C ARG A 301 5.26 2.80 4.10
N GLN A 302 4.99 1.93 3.14
CA GLN A 302 5.73 1.82 1.89
C GLN A 302 5.24 2.89 0.89
N PRO A 303 6.11 3.83 0.46
CA PRO A 303 5.80 4.75 -0.63
C PRO A 303 5.24 4.06 -1.87
N ARG A 304 4.26 4.68 -2.53
CA ARG A 304 3.64 4.20 -3.78
C ARG A 304 4.53 4.46 -4.99
N ILE A 305 5.72 3.84 -4.99
CA ILE A 305 6.76 4.12 -6.00
C ILE A 305 6.40 3.62 -7.40
N GLU A 306 5.34 2.83 -7.58
CA GLU A 306 4.96 2.39 -8.92
C GLU A 306 4.64 3.55 -9.86
N ILE A 307 4.13 4.67 -9.34
CA ILE A 307 3.88 5.90 -10.11
C ILE A 307 5.20 6.56 -10.49
N ALA A 308 6.11 6.71 -9.52
CA ALA A 308 7.43 7.29 -9.75
C ALA A 308 8.23 6.46 -10.76
N ASN A 309 8.29 5.14 -10.58
CA ASN A 309 9.01 4.23 -11.46
C ASN A 309 8.42 4.22 -12.88
N ASN A 310 7.09 4.27 -13.01
CA ASN A 310 6.43 4.36 -14.31
C ASN A 310 6.77 5.66 -15.07
N LEU A 311 7.06 6.74 -14.34
CA LEU A 311 7.54 8.00 -14.91
C LEU A 311 9.04 7.99 -15.23
N GLY A 312 9.77 6.93 -14.84
CA GLY A 312 11.22 6.80 -15.02
C GLY A 312 12.05 7.36 -13.87
N ILE A 313 11.43 7.64 -12.72
CA ILE A 313 12.13 8.10 -11.51
C ILE A 313 12.77 6.90 -10.82
N GLU A 314 14.06 7.01 -10.52
CA GLU A 314 14.81 6.02 -9.76
C GLU A 314 14.37 5.98 -8.29
N TYR A 315 14.64 4.87 -7.62
CA TYR A 315 14.36 4.70 -6.20
C TYR A 315 15.47 3.86 -5.55
N ASN A 316 15.63 4.03 -4.24
CA ASN A 316 16.55 3.27 -3.41
C ASN A 316 15.78 2.45 -2.37
N PHE A 317 16.34 1.31 -1.98
CA PHE A 317 15.87 0.57 -0.82
C PHE A 317 16.55 1.14 0.42
N TYR A 318 15.76 1.67 1.35
CA TYR A 318 16.24 2.19 2.61
C TYR A 318 16.17 1.09 3.67
N HIS A 319 17.33 0.52 3.98
CA HIS A 319 17.43 -0.70 4.80
C HIS A 319 16.92 -0.49 6.23
N LYS A 320 17.16 0.68 6.84
CA LYS A 320 16.75 0.93 8.23
C LYS A 320 15.25 0.79 8.47
N SER A 321 14.41 1.29 7.55
CA SER A 321 12.95 1.19 7.68
C SER A 321 12.31 0.22 6.69
N HIS A 322 13.11 -0.53 5.92
CA HIS A 322 12.64 -1.55 4.99
C HIS A 322 11.60 -1.01 3.99
N ILE A 323 11.90 0.14 3.38
CA ILE A 323 11.04 0.78 2.37
C ILE A 323 11.82 1.17 1.13
N TYR A 324 11.12 1.19 -0.01
CA TYR A 324 11.64 1.77 -1.24
C TYR A 324 11.20 3.23 -1.38
N LEU A 325 12.16 4.12 -1.61
CA LEU A 325 11.97 5.57 -1.68
C LEU A 325 12.45 6.10 -3.04
N PRO A 326 11.66 6.94 -3.74
CA PRO A 326 12.14 7.66 -4.92
C PRO A 326 13.40 8.46 -4.59
N VAL A 327 14.36 8.56 -5.51
CA VAL A 327 15.56 9.39 -5.30
C VAL A 327 15.17 10.86 -5.41
N HIS A 328 15.41 11.62 -4.34
CA HIS A 328 15.10 13.04 -4.26
C HIS A 328 16.00 13.75 -3.25
N ASN A 329 16.13 15.07 -3.38
CA ASN A 329 16.78 15.89 -2.37
C ASN A 329 15.83 16.25 -1.21
N ILE A 330 16.35 16.95 -0.22
CA ILE A 330 15.60 17.35 0.98
C ILE A 330 14.36 18.23 0.71
N ASN A 331 14.34 18.98 -0.40
CA ASN A 331 13.18 19.78 -0.81
C ASN A 331 12.15 18.97 -1.61
N GLY A 332 12.34 17.66 -1.76
CA GLY A 332 11.48 16.82 -2.59
C GLY A 332 11.80 16.89 -4.08
N LYS A 333 12.84 17.62 -4.52
CA LYS A 333 13.20 17.72 -5.93
C LYS A 333 13.89 16.44 -6.41
N VAL A 334 13.37 15.84 -7.47
CA VAL A 334 13.99 14.71 -8.18
C VAL A 334 14.90 15.24 -9.29
N ASN A 335 14.34 16.10 -10.15
CA ASN A 335 15.04 16.85 -11.19
C ASN A 335 14.23 18.13 -11.50
N ASP A 336 14.52 18.83 -12.59
CA ASP A 336 13.81 20.08 -12.92
C ASP A 336 12.31 19.88 -13.21
N ASN A 337 11.92 18.69 -13.65
CA ASN A 337 10.55 18.38 -14.04
C ASN A 337 9.75 17.67 -12.95
N TYR A 338 10.41 16.94 -12.05
CA TYR A 338 9.73 16.07 -11.08
C TYR A 338 10.06 16.43 -9.62
N TYR A 339 9.00 16.42 -8.81
CA TYR A 339 9.04 16.58 -7.37
C TYR A 339 8.25 15.46 -6.70
N VAL A 340 8.62 15.08 -5.48
CA VAL A 340 7.90 14.12 -4.63
C VAL A 340 7.61 14.76 -3.28
N THR A 341 6.46 14.46 -2.69
CA THR A 341 6.05 15.04 -1.41
C THR A 341 5.25 14.08 -0.52
N GLY A 342 5.19 14.37 0.78
CA GLY A 342 4.46 13.61 1.79
C GLY A 342 4.85 12.13 1.83
N GLY A 343 3.86 11.25 1.85
CA GLY A 343 4.06 9.80 1.98
C GLY A 343 4.94 9.15 0.90
N MET A 344 5.10 9.78 -0.27
CA MET A 344 6.06 9.28 -1.26
C MET A 344 7.53 9.40 -0.80
N ARG A 345 7.77 10.25 0.19
CA ARG A 345 9.07 10.45 0.85
C ARG A 345 9.22 9.62 2.13
N GLY A 346 8.30 8.69 2.38
CA GLY A 346 8.21 7.92 3.62
C GLY A 346 7.58 8.68 4.79
N ILE A 347 7.20 9.95 4.60
CA ILE A 347 6.63 10.80 5.66
C ILE A 347 5.21 10.33 6.00
N TYR A 348 4.97 10.03 7.27
CA TYR A 348 3.68 9.53 7.77
C TYR A 348 3.01 10.51 8.74
N ASP A 349 3.79 11.39 9.37
CA ASP A 349 3.25 12.45 10.23
C ASP A 349 2.47 13.48 9.41
N TYR A 350 1.33 13.93 9.94
CA TYR A 350 0.41 14.82 9.23
C TYR A 350 0.99 16.23 9.06
N GLU A 351 1.61 16.80 10.09
CA GLU A 351 2.19 18.14 10.03
C GLU A 351 3.42 18.14 9.13
N LEU A 352 4.32 17.17 9.30
CA LEU A 352 5.49 17.04 8.44
C LEU A 352 5.10 16.79 6.97
N SER A 353 4.02 16.04 6.72
CA SER A 353 3.46 15.85 5.37
C SER A 353 2.92 17.16 4.80
N PHE A 354 2.24 17.97 5.62
CA PHE A 354 1.79 19.31 5.22
C PHE A 354 2.97 20.23 4.87
N LEU A 355 3.98 20.30 5.73
CA LEU A 355 5.20 21.09 5.49
C LEU A 355 5.96 20.59 4.25
N SER A 356 5.97 19.28 4.01
CA SER A 356 6.55 18.67 2.80
C SER A 356 6.00 19.24 1.49
N GLY A 357 4.72 19.65 1.47
CA GLY A 357 4.10 20.29 0.30
C GLY A 357 4.55 21.73 0.10
N LYS A 358 4.79 22.46 1.20
CA LYS A 358 5.26 23.85 1.19
C LYS A 358 6.69 24.01 0.71
N ILE A 359 7.59 23.14 1.16
CA ILE A 359 9.03 23.30 0.87
C ILE A 359 9.37 23.14 -0.62
N ILE A 360 8.48 22.54 -1.44
CA ILE A 360 8.63 22.50 -2.90
C ILE A 360 8.67 23.93 -3.48
N PHE A 361 8.01 24.88 -2.83
CA PHE A 361 7.93 26.28 -3.20
C PHE A 361 8.84 27.17 -2.33
N ASN A 362 9.81 26.57 -1.62
CA ASN A 362 10.72 27.23 -0.68
C ASN A 362 10.02 27.92 0.50
N GLU A 363 8.84 27.44 0.90
CA GLU A 363 8.13 27.92 2.08
C GLU A 363 8.29 26.97 3.27
N ALA A 364 8.29 27.52 4.49
CA ALA A 364 8.32 26.76 5.76
C ALA A 364 9.49 25.75 5.87
N ILE A 365 10.65 26.11 5.30
CA ILE A 365 11.84 25.25 5.28
C ILE A 365 12.32 24.95 6.71
N ASP A 366 12.47 25.98 7.55
CA ASP A 366 12.98 25.81 8.92
C ASP A 366 12.05 24.95 9.79
N GLU A 367 10.73 25.18 9.67
CA GLU A 367 9.69 24.37 10.32
C GLU A 367 9.79 22.91 9.87
N PHE A 368 9.93 22.66 8.56
CA PHE A 368 10.07 21.31 8.03
C PHE A 368 11.31 20.60 8.60
N TYR A 369 12.46 21.28 8.67
CA TYR A 369 13.67 20.70 9.23
C TYR A 369 13.58 20.43 10.73
N ALA A 370 12.89 21.30 11.48
CA ALA A 370 12.65 21.09 12.90
C ALA A 370 11.80 19.83 13.13
N GLU A 371 10.66 19.70 12.43
CA GLU A 371 9.80 18.53 12.53
C GLU A 371 10.48 17.25 12.02
N LEU A 372 11.27 17.34 10.95
CA LEU A 372 11.98 16.19 10.38
C LEU A 372 12.94 15.54 11.39
N LYS A 373 13.61 16.35 12.24
CA LYS A 373 14.57 15.88 13.27
C LYS A 373 13.96 14.91 14.26
N GLU A 374 12.67 15.03 14.51
CA GLU A 374 11.94 14.19 15.46
C GLU A 374 11.46 12.87 14.83
N THR A 375 11.78 12.62 13.55
CA THR A 375 11.33 11.43 12.82
C THR A 375 12.48 10.47 12.49
N TYR A 376 12.14 9.21 12.26
CA TYR A 376 13.10 8.20 11.82
C TYR A 376 13.77 8.54 10.48
N LEU A 377 13.15 9.40 9.66
CA LEU A 377 13.66 9.82 8.36
C LEU A 377 14.80 10.83 8.46
N TYR A 378 15.03 11.47 9.61
CA TYR A 378 16.11 12.44 9.76
C TYR A 378 17.47 11.86 9.32
N HIS A 379 17.73 10.59 9.64
CA HIS A 379 18.94 9.89 9.25
C HIS A 379 19.07 9.70 7.74
N TYR A 380 17.97 9.37 7.05
CA TYR A 380 17.94 9.23 5.60
C TYR A 380 18.41 10.52 4.90
N TYR A 381 18.06 11.69 5.45
CA TYR A 381 18.45 12.96 4.85
C TYR A 381 19.81 13.51 5.29
N ASN A 382 20.31 13.16 6.49
CA ASN A 382 21.54 13.77 7.03
C ASN A 382 22.78 12.88 6.99
N LYS A 383 22.64 11.55 7.01
CA LYS A 383 23.77 10.63 6.99
C LYS A 383 23.82 9.88 5.67
N ARG A 384 24.51 10.44 4.68
CA ARG A 384 24.98 9.68 3.52
C ARG A 384 26.06 8.69 3.99
N GLY A 385 25.67 7.47 4.37
CA GLY A 385 26.60 6.32 4.37
C GLY A 385 26.91 5.60 5.67
N GLU A 386 26.25 5.90 6.80
CA GLU A 386 26.32 5.04 8.01
C GLU A 386 24.96 4.40 8.25
N GLU A 387 24.63 3.40 7.43
CA GLU A 387 23.49 2.54 7.69
C GLU A 387 23.98 1.35 8.52
N GLU A 388 23.67 1.35 9.82
CA GLU A 388 23.44 0.07 10.49
C GLU A 388 22.23 -0.54 9.79
N SER A 389 22.49 -1.39 8.78
CA SER A 389 21.43 -2.12 8.11
C SER A 389 20.80 -3.02 9.17
N SER A 390 19.56 -2.73 9.58
CA SER A 390 18.78 -3.79 10.23
C SER A 390 18.61 -4.88 9.19
N SER A 391 19.21 -6.05 9.45
CA SER A 391 19.01 -7.22 8.60
C SER A 391 17.64 -7.86 8.83
N ILE A 392 16.93 -7.44 9.88
CA ILE A 392 15.68 -8.04 10.32
C ILE A 392 14.51 -7.26 9.73
N SER A 393 13.87 -7.87 8.74
CA SER A 393 12.64 -7.34 8.18
C SER A 393 11.50 -7.29 9.21
N PRO A 394 10.72 -6.19 9.26
CA PRO A 394 9.57 -6.06 10.15
C PRO A 394 8.33 -6.82 9.65
N TYR A 395 8.36 -7.40 8.44
CA TYR A 395 7.19 -8.03 7.83
C TYR A 395 7.09 -9.54 8.10
N PHE A 396 8.19 -10.23 8.41
CA PHE A 396 8.25 -11.70 8.43
C PHE A 396 8.22 -12.30 9.83
N PHE A 397 7.10 -12.95 10.16
CA PHE A 397 6.86 -13.68 11.42
C PHE A 397 6.68 -15.19 11.19
N GLY A 398 7.01 -15.68 10.00
CA GLY A 398 6.93 -17.09 9.63
C GLY A 398 6.45 -17.31 8.19
N ASN A 399 6.16 -18.56 7.85
CA ASN A 399 5.78 -18.94 6.48
C ASN A 399 4.30 -18.62 6.16
N GLY A 400 4.05 -17.40 5.66
CA GLY A 400 2.75 -16.93 5.20
C GLY A 400 2.66 -16.71 3.69
N TYR A 401 1.55 -16.13 3.23
CA TYR A 401 1.40 -15.66 1.85
C TYR A 401 2.15 -14.36 1.63
N VAL A 402 2.97 -14.33 0.58
CA VAL A 402 3.65 -13.11 0.11
C VAL A 402 2.94 -12.51 -1.10
N CYS A 403 2.22 -13.32 -1.88
CA CYS A 403 1.36 -12.87 -2.98
C CYS A 403 0.00 -13.57 -2.92
N GLU A 404 -1.01 -12.87 -2.41
CA GLU A 404 -2.34 -13.46 -2.28
C GLU A 404 -3.09 -13.59 -3.61
N CYS A 405 -2.82 -12.73 -4.59
CA CYS A 405 -3.45 -12.84 -5.91
C CYS A 405 -3.07 -14.14 -6.63
N GLU A 406 -1.82 -14.57 -6.47
CA GLU A 406 -1.26 -15.75 -7.14
C GLU A 406 -1.02 -16.93 -6.18
N ASP A 407 -1.49 -16.80 -4.93
CA ASP A 407 -1.42 -17.79 -3.87
C ASP A 407 0.00 -18.30 -3.57
N ILE A 408 1.00 -17.41 -3.63
CA ILE A 408 2.41 -17.72 -3.37
C ILE A 408 2.76 -17.48 -1.91
N LYS A 409 3.40 -18.47 -1.27
CA LYS A 409 3.89 -18.40 0.11
C LYS A 409 5.39 -18.11 0.17
N LEU A 410 5.86 -17.68 1.34
CA LEU A 410 7.27 -17.41 1.59
C LEU A 410 8.15 -18.63 1.29
N LYS A 411 7.71 -19.84 1.68
CA LYS A 411 8.43 -21.07 1.36
C LYS A 411 8.66 -21.29 -0.14
N ASP A 412 7.75 -20.84 -1.00
CA ASP A 412 7.90 -21.00 -2.45
C ASP A 412 9.03 -20.08 -2.96
N VAL A 413 9.17 -18.88 -2.36
CA VAL A 413 10.30 -17.96 -2.60
C VAL A 413 11.61 -18.57 -2.11
N GLU A 414 11.63 -19.13 -0.90
CA GLU A 414 12.79 -19.84 -0.33
C GLU A 414 13.25 -21.00 -1.20
N GLU A 415 12.31 -21.78 -1.76
CA GLU A 415 12.61 -22.88 -2.68
C GLU A 415 13.30 -22.39 -3.96
N GLN A 416 12.87 -21.27 -4.55
CA GLN A 416 13.54 -20.70 -5.72
C GLN A 416 14.87 -20.05 -5.35
N TYR A 417 14.95 -19.42 -4.19
CA TYR A 417 16.21 -18.90 -3.68
C TYR A 417 17.25 -20.02 -3.53
N LYS A 418 16.89 -21.18 -2.99
CA LYS A 418 17.78 -22.34 -2.91
C LYS A 418 18.24 -22.85 -4.29
N LYS A 419 17.48 -22.61 -5.35
CA LYS A 419 17.83 -22.95 -6.74
C LYS A 419 18.74 -21.93 -7.43
N GLY A 420 19.09 -20.84 -6.77
CA GLY A 420 20.02 -19.82 -7.29
C GLY A 420 19.37 -18.56 -7.84
N TYR A 421 18.04 -18.44 -7.83
CA TYR A 421 17.37 -17.18 -8.19
C TYR A 421 17.54 -16.15 -7.08
N ARG A 422 17.87 -14.90 -7.41
CA ARG A 422 18.28 -13.87 -6.44
C ARG A 422 17.50 -12.57 -6.55
N THR A 423 16.86 -12.32 -7.68
CA THR A 423 16.18 -11.04 -7.95
C THR A 423 14.67 -11.18 -7.94
N VAL A 424 13.96 -10.07 -7.65
CA VAL A 424 12.49 -10.03 -7.70
C VAL A 424 11.96 -10.37 -9.10
N GLU A 425 12.67 -9.97 -10.15
CA GLU A 425 12.34 -10.26 -11.54
C GLU A 425 12.49 -11.76 -11.91
N GLU A 426 13.46 -12.46 -11.32
CA GLU A 426 13.56 -13.92 -11.44
C GLU A 426 12.45 -14.62 -10.65
N MET A 427 12.14 -14.15 -9.44
CA MET A 427 11.03 -14.67 -8.64
C MET A 427 9.69 -14.49 -9.38
N LYS A 428 9.48 -13.35 -10.03
CA LYS A 428 8.33 -13.10 -10.91
C LYS A 428 8.22 -14.14 -12.02
N ARG A 429 9.31 -14.44 -12.73
CA ARG A 429 9.32 -15.41 -13.84
C ARG A 429 9.12 -16.85 -13.38
N THR A 430 9.62 -17.20 -12.20
CA THR A 430 9.64 -18.58 -11.69
C THR A 430 8.41 -18.95 -10.86
N LEU A 431 7.82 -17.98 -10.16
CA LEU A 431 6.66 -18.19 -9.27
C LEU A 431 5.38 -17.52 -9.78
N GLY A 432 5.50 -16.56 -10.69
CA GLY A 432 4.38 -15.74 -11.14
C GLY A 432 3.97 -14.64 -10.16
N ILE A 433 4.76 -14.34 -9.11
CA ILE A 433 4.50 -13.15 -8.27
C ILE A 433 4.38 -11.91 -9.15
N SER A 434 3.66 -10.89 -8.68
CA SER A 434 3.41 -9.62 -9.39
C SER A 434 2.59 -9.68 -10.68
N THR A 435 2.13 -10.86 -11.11
CA THR A 435 1.32 -11.02 -12.34
C THR A 435 -0.19 -10.98 -12.12
N GLY A 436 -0.63 -10.96 -10.85
CA GLY A 436 -2.04 -10.89 -10.48
C GLY A 436 -2.65 -9.51 -10.65
N TYR A 437 -3.91 -9.36 -10.24
CA TYR A 437 -4.68 -8.11 -10.38
C TYR A 437 -3.95 -6.86 -9.88
N CYS A 438 -3.25 -6.98 -8.75
CA CYS A 438 -2.55 -5.86 -8.13
C CYS A 438 -1.20 -5.49 -8.77
N GLN A 439 -0.77 -6.21 -9.81
CA GLN A 439 0.47 -5.92 -10.58
C GLN A 439 1.71 -5.72 -9.71
N GLY A 440 1.81 -6.45 -8.58
CA GLY A 440 2.99 -6.40 -7.71
C GLY A 440 3.00 -5.32 -6.63
N LYS A 441 1.95 -4.49 -6.50
CA LYS A 441 1.86 -3.39 -5.50
C LYS A 441 2.07 -3.78 -4.03
N ILE A 442 2.03 -5.07 -3.72
CA ILE A 442 2.31 -5.65 -2.40
C ILE A 442 3.47 -6.63 -2.48
N CYS A 443 3.31 -7.71 -3.26
CA CYS A 443 4.25 -8.83 -3.24
C CYS A 443 5.63 -8.48 -3.80
N SER A 444 5.74 -7.49 -4.70
CA SER A 444 7.06 -7.06 -5.18
C SER A 444 7.89 -6.51 -4.02
N PHE A 445 7.27 -5.72 -3.16
CA PHE A 445 7.93 -5.10 -2.00
C PHE A 445 8.30 -6.14 -0.95
N LEU A 446 7.36 -7.02 -0.57
CA LEU A 446 7.65 -8.08 0.42
C LEU A 446 8.76 -9.01 -0.07
N VAL A 447 8.73 -9.44 -1.33
CA VAL A 447 9.77 -10.30 -1.89
C VAL A 447 11.09 -9.55 -2.05
N GLY A 448 11.05 -8.28 -2.45
CA GLY A 448 12.23 -7.43 -2.54
C GLY A 448 12.92 -7.28 -1.18
N ASP A 449 12.15 -6.98 -0.14
CA ASP A 449 12.61 -6.88 1.23
C ASP A 449 13.21 -8.20 1.75
N TYR A 450 12.51 -9.33 1.54
CA TYR A 450 13.03 -10.66 1.90
C TYR A 450 14.38 -10.98 1.24
N LEU A 451 14.55 -10.57 -0.02
CA LEU A 451 15.78 -10.79 -0.78
C LEU A 451 16.84 -9.71 -0.54
N ASN A 452 16.54 -8.71 0.29
CA ASN A 452 17.36 -7.50 0.46
C ASN A 452 17.72 -6.84 -0.90
N SER A 453 16.76 -6.82 -1.82
CA SER A 453 16.96 -6.41 -3.21
C SER A 453 16.80 -4.89 -3.37
N ASN A 454 17.81 -4.23 -3.93
CA ASN A 454 17.72 -2.80 -4.27
C ASN A 454 16.76 -2.50 -5.45
N LYS A 455 16.37 -3.53 -6.21
CA LYS A 455 15.48 -3.37 -7.37
C LYS A 455 14.25 -4.25 -7.23
N LEU A 456 13.11 -3.67 -7.56
CA LEU A 456 11.84 -4.36 -7.72
C LEU A 456 11.60 -4.73 -9.18
N ILE A 457 10.37 -5.12 -9.48
CA ILE A 457 9.91 -5.27 -10.86
C ILE A 457 9.82 -3.92 -11.58
N THR A 458 9.73 -3.97 -12.91
CA THR A 458 9.32 -2.78 -13.69
C THR A 458 7.81 -2.57 -13.57
N PHE A 459 7.38 -1.38 -13.13
CA PHE A 459 5.97 -0.99 -13.10
C PHE A 459 5.55 -0.38 -14.44
N ARG A 460 4.75 -1.12 -15.21
CA ARG A 460 4.39 -0.76 -16.59
C ARG A 460 3.00 -0.12 -16.66
N SER A 461 2.81 0.74 -17.66
CA SER A 461 1.51 1.26 -18.02
C SER A 461 0.66 0.15 -18.65
N PRO A 462 -0.65 0.07 -18.35
CA PRO A 462 -1.35 0.87 -17.34
C PRO A 462 -1.12 0.34 -15.91
N LEU A 463 -0.96 1.24 -14.94
CA LEU A 463 -0.78 0.95 -13.51
C LEU A 463 -2.06 0.43 -12.82
N TYR A 464 -3.20 0.63 -13.47
CA TYR A 464 -4.53 0.18 -13.03
C TYR A 464 -5.27 -0.41 -14.22
N SER A 465 -6.27 -1.25 -13.96
CA SER A 465 -7.18 -1.71 -15.02
C SER A 465 -7.80 -0.51 -15.72
N MET A 466 -7.77 -0.49 -17.06
CA MET A 466 -8.47 0.53 -17.83
C MET A 466 -9.99 0.31 -17.86
N TRP A 467 -10.42 -0.92 -17.59
CA TRP A 467 -11.81 -1.39 -17.58
C TRP A 467 -12.43 -1.37 -16.20
#